data_AF-A0A645ICZ0-F1
#
_entry.id   AF-A0A645ICZ0-F1
#
_cell.length_a   1.000
_cell.length_b   1.000
_cell.length_c   1.000
_cell.angle_alpha   90.00
_cell.angle_beta   90.00
_cell.angle_gamma   90.00
#
_symmetry.space_group_name_H-M   'P 1'
#
loop_
_entity.id
_entity.type
_entity.pdbx_description
1 polymer ?
#
loop_
_entity_poly.entity_id
_entity_poly.type
_entity_poly.pdbx_seq_one_letter_code
_entity_poly.pdbx_strand_id
1 'polypeptide(L)'
;MVPYIPSYGGWIRYSVGIVLTVLVGRYAILALNRYLERQKLAEALPDVERRKELSYDVALARLGKKVCPGCERSVDLANTAIDYCPHCGICLFDHCTACNERKSAFARFCHACGAAAKA
;
A
#
# COMPACT_ATOMS: atom_id res chain seq x y z
N MET A 1 -1.07 38.06 -65.79
CA MET A 1 -1.39 37.50 -64.46
C MET A 1 -0.53 36.26 -64.26
N VAL A 2 0.59 36.41 -63.55
CA VAL A 2 1.47 35.27 -63.23
C VAL A 2 0.77 34.42 -62.16
N PRO A 3 0.50 33.13 -62.40
CA PRO A 3 -0.10 32.26 -61.40
C PRO A 3 0.91 32.04 -60.27
N TYR A 4 0.69 32.68 -59.12
CA TYR A 4 1.38 32.34 -57.88
C TYR A 4 1.03 30.90 -57.55
N ILE A 5 1.99 29.98 -57.63
CA ILE A 5 1.90 28.72 -56.92
C ILE A 5 1.67 29.10 -55.45
N PRO A 6 0.50 28.77 -54.86
CA PRO A 6 0.30 29.02 -53.46
C PRO A 6 1.19 28.04 -52.71
N SER A 7 2.33 28.53 -52.23
CA SER A 7 3.00 27.96 -51.06
C SER A 7 3.32 26.46 -51.14
N TYR A 8 4.20 26.06 -52.06
CA TYR A 8 4.93 24.79 -51.92
C TYR A 8 5.69 24.74 -50.58
N GLY A 9 6.18 25.90 -50.11
CA GLY A 9 6.91 26.02 -48.84
C GLY A 9 6.06 25.76 -47.59
N GLY A 10 4.76 26.08 -47.60
CA GLY A 10 3.88 25.84 -46.45
C GLY A 10 3.61 24.35 -46.24
N TRP A 11 3.25 23.63 -47.29
CA TRP A 11 2.97 22.18 -47.22
C TRP A 11 4.18 21.39 -46.71
N ILE A 12 5.38 21.72 -47.19
CA ILE A 12 6.63 21.10 -46.73
C ILE A 12 6.88 21.40 -45.25
N ARG A 13 6.63 22.64 -44.80
CA ARG A 13 6.81 23.01 -43.39
C ARG A 13 5.82 22.28 -42.49
N TYR A 14 4.55 22.17 -42.89
CA TYR A 14 3.55 21.43 -42.12
C TYR A 14 3.85 19.93 -42.11
N SER A 15 4.21 19.33 -43.24
CA SER A 15 4.55 17.90 -43.29
C SER A 15 5.77 17.59 -42.42
N VAL A 16 6.82 18.40 -42.49
CA VAL A 16 8.02 18.24 -41.65
C VAL A 16 7.68 18.44 -40.18
N GLY A 17 6.88 19.45 -39.84
CA GLY A 17 6.42 19.69 -38.48
C GLY A 17 5.65 18.49 -37.91
N ILE A 18 4.68 17.97 -38.66
CA ILE A 18 3.88 16.81 -38.26
C ILE A 18 4.77 15.59 -38.04
N VAL A 19 5.68 15.29 -38.98
CA VAL A 19 6.60 14.16 -38.87
C VAL A 19 7.49 14.32 -37.64
N LEU A 20 8.05 15.51 -37.41
CA LEU A 20 8.91 15.80 -36.25
C LEU A 20 8.13 15.61 -34.94
N THR A 21 6.93 16.16 -34.82
CA THR A 21 6.11 16.05 -33.61
C THR A 21 5.72 14.61 -33.32
N VAL A 22 5.34 13.82 -34.35
CA VAL A 22 5.01 12.40 -34.18
C VAL A 22 6.22 11.59 -33.73
N LEU A 23 7.40 11.85 -34.30
CA LEU A 23 8.63 11.17 -33.89
C LEU A 23 9.01 11.50 -32.44
N VAL A 24 9.00 12.77 -32.08
CA VAL A 24 9.30 13.21 -30.70
C VAL A 24 8.29 12.64 -29.71
N GLY A 25 6.99 12.70 -30.01
CA GLY A 25 5.94 12.14 -29.17
C GLY A 25 6.11 10.63 -28.95
N ARG A 26 6.40 9.88 -30.03
CA ARG A 26 6.64 8.43 -29.94
C ARG A 26 7.85 8.10 -29.08
N TYR A 27 8.95 8.83 -29.23
CA TYR A 27 10.14 8.64 -28.42
C TYR A 27 9.89 8.97 -26.94
N ALA A 28 9.15 10.04 -26.66
CA ALA A 28 8.80 10.44 -25.28
C ALA A 28 7.94 9.36 -24.59
N ILE A 29 6.93 8.82 -25.27
CA ILE A 29 6.07 7.76 -24.71
C ILE A 29 6.88 6.48 -24.44
N LEU A 30 7.76 6.07 -25.35
CA LEU A 30 8.60 4.88 -25.17
C LEU A 30 9.63 5.05 -24.05
N ALA A 31 10.17 6.25 -23.87
CA ALA A 31 11.06 6.56 -22.74
C ALA A 31 10.30 6.54 -21.42
N LEU A 32 9.10 7.15 -21.38
CA LEU A 32 8.25 7.20 -20.20
C LEU A 32 7.75 5.81 -19.80
N ASN A 33 7.34 4.97 -20.75
CA ASN A 33 6.92 3.59 -20.46
C ASN A 33 8.06 2.76 -19.88
N ARG A 34 9.27 2.83 -20.44
CA ARG A 34 10.46 2.17 -19.87
C ARG A 34 10.80 2.70 -18.48
N TYR A 35 10.59 3.99 -18.24
CA TYR A 35 10.80 4.60 -16.93
C TYR A 35 9.75 4.14 -15.91
N LEU A 36 8.46 4.09 -16.30
CA LEU A 36 7.37 3.56 -15.49
C LEU A 36 7.52 2.07 -15.21
N GLU A 37 8.01 1.28 -16.16
CA GLU A 37 8.33 -0.14 -15.93
C GLU A 37 9.44 -0.30 -14.88
N ARG A 38 10.50 0.53 -14.96
CA ARG A 38 11.57 0.53 -13.94
C ARG A 38 11.07 1.02 -12.58
N GLN A 39 10.21 2.03 -12.53
CA GLN A 39 9.57 2.47 -11.27
C GLN A 39 8.66 1.40 -10.70
N LYS A 40 7.83 0.74 -11.52
CA LYS A 40 6.97 -0.36 -11.07
C LYS A 40 7.76 -1.54 -10.54
N LEU A 41 8.89 -1.87 -11.14
CA LEU A 41 9.80 -2.91 -10.64
C LEU A 41 10.48 -2.49 -9.32
N ALA A 42 10.75 -1.19 -9.14
CA ALA A 42 11.30 -0.67 -7.89
C ALA A 42 10.23 -0.49 -6.78
N GLU A 43 8.98 -0.19 -7.12
CA GLU A 43 7.84 -0.12 -6.19
C GLU A 43 7.29 -1.51 -5.82
N ALA A 44 7.52 -2.52 -6.66
CA ALA A 44 7.18 -3.91 -6.35
C ALA A 44 8.10 -4.55 -5.28
N LEU A 45 9.25 -3.94 -4.97
CA LEU A 45 10.12 -4.29 -3.84
C LEU A 45 10.33 -3.01 -3.00
N PRO A 46 9.44 -2.60 -2.06
CA PRO A 46 9.34 -3.26 -0.75
C PRO A 46 8.05 -2.92 0.04
N ASP A 47 6.88 -2.72 -0.59
CA ASP A 47 5.67 -2.28 0.13
C ASP A 47 4.73 -3.41 0.58
N VAL A 48 4.82 -4.59 -0.04
CA VAL A 48 3.99 -5.75 0.35
C VAL A 48 4.53 -6.46 1.59
N GLU A 49 5.87 -6.52 1.75
CA GLU A 49 6.51 -7.02 2.96
C GLU A 49 6.43 -6.01 4.12
N ARG A 50 6.48 -4.70 3.84
CA ARG A 50 6.33 -3.65 4.86
C ARG A 50 4.89 -3.53 5.39
N ARG A 51 3.87 -3.81 4.57
CA ARG A 51 2.45 -3.70 4.99
C ARG A 51 1.98 -4.81 5.92
N LYS A 52 2.68 -5.95 6.01
CA LYS A 52 2.32 -7.03 6.94
C LYS A 52 2.93 -6.83 8.34
N GLU A 53 4.07 -6.14 8.44
CA GLU A 53 4.59 -5.71 9.76
C GLU A 53 3.85 -4.47 10.28
N LEU A 54 3.43 -3.55 9.40
CA LEU A 54 2.70 -2.35 9.82
C LEU A 54 1.31 -2.65 10.43
N SER A 55 0.64 -3.76 10.06
CA SER A 55 -0.65 -4.13 10.67
C SER A 55 -0.54 -4.64 12.11
N TYR A 56 0.60 -5.23 12.48
CA TYR A 56 0.84 -5.69 13.85
C TYR A 56 1.09 -4.50 14.78
N ASP A 57 2.00 -3.61 14.38
CA ASP A 57 2.37 -2.45 15.18
C ASP A 57 1.19 -1.49 15.36
N VAL A 58 0.36 -1.32 14.32
CA VAL A 58 -0.86 -0.51 14.41
C VAL A 58 -1.88 -1.15 15.33
N ALA A 59 -2.09 -2.47 15.27
CA ALA A 59 -3.00 -3.15 16.18
C ALA A 59 -2.53 -3.04 17.64
N LEU A 60 -1.23 -3.25 17.89
CA LEU A 60 -0.65 -3.15 19.23
C LEU A 60 -0.65 -1.71 19.75
N ALA A 61 -0.37 -0.72 18.91
CA ALA A 61 -0.43 0.70 19.27
C ALA A 61 -1.88 1.17 19.56
N ARG A 62 -2.87 0.67 18.81
CA ARG A 62 -4.29 0.95 19.05
C ARG A 62 -4.76 0.30 20.36
N LEU A 63 -4.37 -0.95 20.61
CA LEU A 63 -4.60 -1.61 21.89
C LEU A 63 -3.93 -0.84 23.04
N GLY A 64 -2.69 -0.37 22.90
CA GLY A 64 -2.02 0.47 23.90
C GLY A 64 -2.77 1.76 24.23
N LYS A 65 -3.50 2.32 23.26
CA LYS A 65 -4.39 3.49 23.43
C LYS A 65 -5.80 3.15 23.90
N LYS A 66 -6.07 1.88 24.24
CA LYS A 66 -7.39 1.35 24.63
C LYS A 66 -8.45 1.48 23.52
N VAL A 67 -8.05 1.33 22.26
CA VAL A 67 -8.93 1.40 21.09
C VAL A 67 -8.97 0.05 20.37
N CYS A 68 -10.18 -0.40 20.03
CA CYS A 68 -10.37 -1.62 19.24
C CYS A 68 -9.80 -1.44 17.82
N PRO A 69 -8.93 -2.34 17.32
CA PRO A 69 -8.38 -2.23 15.98
C PRO A 69 -9.42 -2.44 14.86
N GLY A 70 -10.55 -3.09 15.16
CA GLY A 70 -11.62 -3.37 14.19
C GLY A 70 -12.67 -2.27 14.06
N CYS A 71 -13.29 -1.85 15.18
CA CYS A 71 -14.36 -0.83 15.16
C CYS A 71 -13.90 0.58 15.54
N GLU A 72 -12.62 0.76 15.88
CA GLU A 72 -12.01 2.04 16.27
C GLU A 72 -12.69 2.73 17.47
N ARG A 73 -13.49 2.00 18.25
CA ARG A 73 -14.09 2.47 19.51
C ARG A 73 -13.19 2.18 20.70
N SER A 74 -13.33 2.99 21.75
CA SER A 74 -12.69 2.74 23.04
C SER A 74 -13.19 1.43 23.63
N VAL A 75 -12.27 0.66 24.21
CA VAL A 75 -12.56 -0.58 24.94
C VAL A 75 -11.82 -0.53 26.26
N ASP A 76 -12.42 -1.08 27.32
CA ASP A 76 -11.74 -1.19 28.60
C ASP A 76 -10.83 -2.42 28.65
N LEU A 77 -9.53 -2.20 28.36
CA LEU A 77 -8.52 -3.26 28.40
C LEU A 77 -8.03 -3.56 29.83
N ALA A 78 -8.42 -2.77 30.84
CA ALA A 78 -8.04 -3.04 32.22
C ALA A 78 -8.83 -4.22 32.83
N ASN A 79 -10.01 -4.51 32.26
CA ASN A 79 -10.83 -5.62 32.68
C ASN A 79 -10.36 -6.92 32.01
N THR A 80 -9.75 -7.81 32.79
CA THR A 80 -9.22 -9.09 32.32
C THR A 80 -10.30 -10.09 31.89
N ALA A 81 -11.58 -9.82 32.17
CA ALA A 81 -12.70 -10.62 31.69
C ALA A 81 -13.12 -10.31 30.24
N ILE A 82 -12.62 -9.20 29.65
CA ILE A 82 -13.00 -8.77 28.29
C ILE A 82 -11.96 -9.28 27.28
N ASP A 83 -12.22 -10.45 26.71
CA ASP A 83 -11.40 -11.03 25.64
C ASP A 83 -11.90 -10.67 24.24
N TYR A 84 -13.17 -10.29 24.12
CA TYR A 84 -13.80 -9.91 22.85
C TYR A 84 -14.31 -8.47 22.91
N CYS A 85 -14.25 -7.76 21.79
CA CYS A 85 -14.83 -6.42 21.71
C CYS A 85 -16.37 -6.49 21.78
N PRO A 86 -17.04 -5.80 22.72
CA PRO A 86 -18.50 -5.82 22.84
C PRO A 86 -19.23 -5.12 21.69
N HIS A 87 -18.51 -4.37 20.84
CA HIS A 87 -19.10 -3.63 19.72
C HIS A 87 -19.08 -4.39 18.39
N CYS A 88 -18.03 -5.17 18.13
CA CYS A 88 -17.84 -5.85 16.84
C CYS A 88 -17.42 -7.31 16.95
N GLY A 89 -17.25 -7.86 18.16
CA GLY A 89 -17.05 -9.31 18.38
C GLY A 89 -15.68 -9.85 17.98
N ILE A 90 -14.71 -8.99 17.66
CA ILE A 90 -13.32 -9.39 17.40
C ILE A 90 -12.62 -9.82 18.70
N CYS A 91 -11.87 -10.91 18.62
CA CYS A 91 -10.98 -11.37 19.68
C CYS A 91 -9.84 -10.36 19.87
N LEU A 92 -9.77 -9.76 21.05
CA LEU A 92 -8.73 -8.81 21.45
C LEU A 92 -7.59 -9.53 22.18
N PHE A 93 -7.95 -10.51 23.02
CA PHE A 93 -7.02 -11.30 23.82
C PHE A 93 -7.36 -12.78 23.73
N ASP A 94 -6.32 -13.58 23.60
CA ASP A 94 -6.37 -15.04 23.60
C ASP A 94 -5.37 -15.59 24.63
N HIS A 95 -5.40 -16.90 24.84
CA HIS A 95 -4.47 -17.56 25.75
C HIS A 95 -3.43 -18.34 24.94
N CYS A 96 -2.18 -18.28 25.39
CA CYS A 96 -1.11 -19.03 24.75
C CYS A 96 -1.32 -20.53 24.93
N THR A 97 -1.30 -21.33 23.86
CA THR A 97 -1.45 -22.78 23.96
C THR A 97 -0.28 -23.49 24.64
N ALA A 98 0.87 -22.81 24.80
CA ALA A 98 2.08 -23.39 25.42
C ALA A 98 2.17 -23.14 26.92
N CYS A 99 1.80 -21.94 27.39
CA CYS A 99 1.92 -21.55 28.81
C CYS A 99 0.62 -21.03 29.43
N ASN A 100 -0.48 -21.00 28.67
CA ASN A 100 -1.79 -20.51 29.06
C ASN A 100 -1.83 -19.04 29.53
N GLU A 101 -0.78 -18.25 29.26
CA GLU A 101 -0.76 -16.83 29.57
C GLU A 101 -1.67 -16.03 28.63
N ARG A 102 -2.37 -15.03 29.16
CA ARG A 102 -3.27 -14.16 28.39
C ARG A 102 -2.46 -13.18 27.55
N LYS A 103 -2.48 -13.31 26.24
CA LYS A 103 -1.77 -12.44 25.29
C LYS A 103 -2.75 -11.72 24.38
N SER A 104 -2.29 -10.70 23.66
CA SER A 104 -3.13 -10.10 22.62
C SER A 104 -3.28 -11.07 21.45
N ALA A 105 -4.49 -11.18 20.91
CA ALA A 105 -4.78 -12.06 19.79
C ALA A 105 -3.97 -11.70 18.52
N PHE A 106 -3.46 -10.47 18.46
CA PHE A 106 -2.62 -9.97 17.37
C PHE A 106 -1.12 -10.21 17.60
N ALA A 107 -0.69 -10.65 18.79
CA ALA A 107 0.72 -10.92 19.09
C ALA A 107 1.26 -12.09 18.26
N ARG A 108 2.35 -11.86 17.52
CA ARG A 108 3.07 -12.93 16.78
C ARG A 108 3.70 -13.96 17.71
N PHE A 109 4.10 -13.54 18.91
CA PHE A 109 4.74 -14.39 19.91
C PHE A 109 4.13 -14.14 21.29
N CYS A 110 4.10 -15.16 22.14
CA CYS A 110 3.72 -15.00 23.53
C CYS A 110 4.77 -14.15 24.27
N HIS A 111 4.32 -13.11 24.96
CA HIS A 111 5.20 -12.22 25.74
C HIS A 111 5.80 -12.90 26.99
N ALA A 112 5.21 -14.01 27.46
CA ALA A 112 5.72 -14.76 28.62
C ALA A 112 6.70 -15.88 28.25
N CYS A 113 6.38 -16.70 27.24
CA CYS A 113 7.19 -17.90 26.92
C CYS A 113 7.87 -17.86 25.53
N GLY A 114 7.60 -16.85 24.71
CA GLY A 114 8.18 -16.72 23.36
C GLY A 114 7.60 -17.68 22.30
N ALA A 115 6.63 -18.54 22.66
CA ALA A 115 5.99 -19.43 21.70
C ALA A 115 5.29 -18.63 20.58
N ALA A 116 5.45 -19.08 19.33
CA ALA A 116 4.77 -18.49 18.19
C ALA A 116 3.25 -18.64 18.34
N ALA A 117 2.52 -17.56 18.09
CA ALA A 117 1.06 -17.63 18.01
C ALA A 117 0.68 -18.48 16.80
N LYS A 118 -0.22 -19.45 17.00
CA LYS A 118 -0.83 -20.19 15.90
C LYS A 118 -1.79 -19.25 15.15
N ALA A 119 -1.66 -19.23 13.83
CA ALA A 119 -2.59 -18.57 12.92
C ALA A 119 -3.93 -19.31 12.87
#